data_AF-A0A2M7Q601-F1
#
_entry.id   AF-A0A2M7Q601-F1
#
_cell.length_a   1.000
_cell.length_b   1.000
_cell.length_c   1.000
_cell.angle_alpha   90.00
_cell.angle_beta   90.00
_cell.angle_gamma   90.00
#
_symmetry.space_group_name_H-M   'P 1'
#
loop_
_entity.id
_entity.type
_entity.pdbx_description
1 polymer ?
#
loop_
_entity_poly.entity_id
_entity_poly.type
_entity_poly.pdbx_seq_one_letter_code
_entity_poly.pdbx_strand_id
1 'polypeptide(L)' 'MEKKKYGVCEKCGKKISLDILKLAPESRLCKECKKKLC' A
#
# COMPACT_ATOMS: atom_id res chain seq x y z
N MET A 1 -0.57 -20.05 -10.72
CA MET A 1 0.06 -18.70 -10.72
C MET A 1 -0.70 -17.81 -9.75
N GLU A 2 -0.25 -17.75 -8.49
CA GLU A 2 -0.91 -16.96 -7.46
C GLU A 2 -0.31 -15.56 -7.42
N LYS A 3 -1.01 -14.59 -8.02
CA LYS A 3 -0.63 -13.18 -7.87
C LYS A 3 -0.97 -12.75 -6.44
N LYS A 4 0.00 -12.90 -5.54
CA LYS A 4 0.02 -12.26 -4.22
C LYS A 4 -0.49 -10.81 -4.41
N LYS A 5 -1.61 -10.45 -3.77
CA LYS A 5 -2.25 -9.11 -3.86
C LYS A 5 -1.37 -8.08 -3.14
N TYR A 6 -0.19 -7.86 -3.70
CA TYR A 6 0.79 -6.96 -3.16
C TYR A 6 0.48 -5.56 -3.67
N GLY A 7 0.40 -4.60 -2.74
CA GLY A 7 0.02 -3.24 -3.07
C GLY A 7 -1.47 -2.97 -3.00
N VAL A 8 -2.15 -3.48 -1.97
CA VAL A 8 -3.51 -3.06 -1.62
C VAL A 8 -3.50 -2.52 -0.19
N CYS A 9 -4.12 -1.36 -0.01
CA CYS A 9 -4.30 -0.66 1.25
C CYS A 9 -5.30 -1.43 2.11
N GLU A 10 -4.88 -1.91 3.27
CA GLU A 10 -5.76 -2.64 4.20
C GLU A 10 -6.87 -1.73 4.76
N LYS A 11 -6.56 -0.44 4.94
CA LYS A 11 -7.49 0.55 5.53
C LYS A 11 -8.52 1.09 4.56
N CYS A 12 -8.24 1.04 3.25
CA CYS A 12 -9.01 1.75 2.25
C CYS A 12 -9.30 0.92 0.99
N GLY A 13 -8.77 -0.29 0.89
CA GLY A 13 -8.93 -1.19 -0.25
C GLY A 13 -8.29 -0.68 -1.55
N LYS A 14 -7.73 0.54 -1.58
CA LYS A 14 -7.10 1.13 -2.76
C LYS A 14 -5.76 0.46 -3.08
N LYS A 15 -5.37 0.44 -4.35
CA LYS A 15 -4.02 0.04 -4.73
C LYS A 15 -2.97 1.00 -4.15
N ILE A 16 -1.94 0.46 -3.53
CA ILE A 16 -0.77 1.20 -3.04
C ILE A 16 0.14 1.43 -4.25
N SER A 17 0.62 2.66 -4.41
CA SER A 17 1.59 2.98 -5.46
C SER A 17 2.84 2.12 -5.31
N LEU A 18 3.33 1.57 -6.43
CA LEU A 18 4.56 0.78 -6.48
C LEU A 18 5.75 1.52 -5.88
N ASP A 19 5.76 2.84 -5.96
CA ASP A 19 6.77 3.70 -5.32
C ASP A 19 6.86 3.48 -3.81
N ILE A 20 5.72 3.35 -3.12
CA ILE A 20 5.68 3.02 -1.69
C ILE A 20 6.04 1.58 -1.43
N LEU A 21 5.65 0.64 -2.30
CA LEU A 21 6.00 -0.77 -2.11
C LEU A 21 7.49 -1.01 -2.36
N LYS A 22 8.11 -0.22 -3.23
CA LYS A 22 9.57 -0.22 -3.45
C LYS A 22 10.31 0.37 -2.25
N LEU A 23 9.78 1.44 -1.67
CA LEU A 23 10.42 2.15 -0.54
C LEU A 23 10.11 1.49 0.82
N ALA A 24 8.93 0.88 0.93
CA ALA A 24 8.41 0.21 2.11
C ALA A 24 7.56 -1.03 1.68
N PRO A 25 8.22 -2.15 1.35
CA PRO A 25 7.55 -3.38 0.92
C PRO A 25 6.57 -3.95 1.97
N GLU A 26 6.82 -3.71 3.25
CA GLU A 26 5.92 -4.15 4.32
C GLU A 26 4.71 -3.22 4.49
N SER A 27 4.64 -2.11 3.74
CA SER A 27 3.59 -1.13 3.90
C SER A 27 2.27 -1.67 3.37
N ARG A 28 1.37 -1.96 4.30
CA ARG A 28 -0.03 -2.35 4.05
C ARG A 28 -0.97 -1.15 3.89
N LEU A 29 -0.45 0.07 3.95
CA LEU A 29 -1.21 1.31 3.89
C LEU A 29 -0.76 2.16 2.70
N CYS A 30 -1.71 2.78 2.01
CA CYS A 30 -1.40 3.69 0.91
C CYS A 30 -0.84 5.03 1.41
N LYS A 31 -0.24 5.79 0.48
CA LYS A 31 0.31 7.13 0.76
C LYS A 31 -0.73 8.05 1.38
N GLU A 32 -1.96 8.03 0.86
CA GLU A 32 -3.05 8.87 1.38
C GLU A 32 -3.38 8.55 2.84
N CYS A 33 -3.52 7.26 3.20
CA CYS A 33 -3.82 6.87 4.58
C CYS A 33 -2.67 7.17 5.54
N LYS A 34 -1.42 7.05 5.09
CA LYS A 34 -0.25 7.49 5.86
C LYS A 34 -0.23 9.02 6.01
N LYS A 35 -0.54 9.75 4.95
CA LYS A 35 -0.53 11.23 4.93
C LYS A 35 -1.66 11.83 5.77
N LYS A 36 -2.80 11.14 5.89
CA LYS A 36 -3.93 11.52 6.77
C LYS A 36 -3.67 11.34 8.26
N LEU A 37 -2.55 10.74 8.65
CA LEU A 37 -2.16 10.52 10.05
C LEU A 37 -1.30 11.67 10.62
N CYS A 38 -0.97 12.67 9.79
CA CYS A 38 -0.19 13.85 10.16
C CYS A 38 -1.09 15.05 10.43
#